data_AF-A0A8C9XXP9-F1
#
_entry.id   AF-A0A8C9XXP9-F1
#
_cell.length_a   1.000
_cell.length_b   1.000
_cell.length_c   1.000
_cell.angle_alpha   90.00
_cell.angle_beta   90.00
_cell.angle_gamma   90.00
#
_symmetry.space_group_name_H-M   'P 1'
#
loop_
_entity.id
_entity.type
_entity.pdbx_description
1 polymer ?
#
loop_
_entity_poly.entity_id
_entity_poly.type
_entity_poly.pdbx_seq_one_letter_code
_entity_poly.pdbx_strand_id
1 'polypeptide(L)'
;MAPFWSSILELKPQLVQACLGPTATGLVSGAKFHSALQEIYNQNGLVDRDFINRLLQIHEIKSVCCQALNMILLLHLDFYSHSNWVELGYKEPYINLIRPDLPLEDLADVNTPTCKDCPSGTCTNSILSSILQERKLTSGYMGIFSAAKPKGKCSHGGATDLTSTTVPRGGISKDERRSDNVALHNVAVNAATEASLQLLQDIRLAAGDDEFLRMMGIARSSVVCFVIDTTGSMADDIAEARATVNEIIDSKKGTQDEPSEYILVPFNDPAFGPPFKTTDPNKMKEEVAKLTATGGGDVPEMCLSGLQLALTNAPASSNIYVFTDATAKDITLKDTIVALIRSSKSTVSFLISAGGGRRRRSLSAASSFEDYIELALASGGQAIQVSKAQLPEATDVIIDTSTSALVKLFKSFYLRHVAPETFPFMLDESLKNITVYLTGTSISFILTNPAGVSQSSNEATGKLGTIKTVGNLRRIRFNADIQTGTWKININSNQPYTLKVTGQIHNIERIMLISALIWYCLSNLTSVKKANKSNPGSYLHCPLLS
;
A
#
# COMPACT_ATOMS: atom_id res chain seq x y z
N MET A 1 14.46 -35.04 -6.09
CA MET A 1 14.34 -33.99 -5.06
C MET A 1 13.23 -33.03 -5.50
N ALA A 2 11.94 -33.34 -5.32
CA ALA A 2 11.13 -33.00 -4.12
C ALA A 2 11.93 -32.58 -2.87
N PRO A 3 11.49 -31.63 -2.02
CA PRO A 3 10.27 -30.79 -2.05
C PRO A 3 10.53 -29.30 -1.71
N PHE A 4 9.81 -28.36 -2.35
CA PHE A 4 9.59 -26.99 -1.82
C PHE A 4 8.44 -26.28 -2.56
N TRP A 5 8.05 -26.79 -3.72
CA TRP A 5 7.03 -26.22 -4.60
C TRP A 5 5.62 -26.84 -4.47
N SER A 6 5.33 -27.58 -3.39
CA SER A 6 4.01 -28.19 -3.17
C SER A 6 3.15 -27.52 -2.08
N SER A 7 3.49 -26.32 -1.61
CA SER A 7 2.82 -25.77 -0.40
C SER A 7 2.14 -24.41 -0.55
N ILE A 8 2.15 -23.76 -1.72
CA ILE A 8 1.58 -22.39 -1.85
C ILE A 8 0.57 -22.23 -3.00
N LEU A 9 0.30 -23.27 -3.81
CA LEU A 9 -0.59 -23.16 -4.98
C LEU A 9 -1.88 -24.02 -4.93
N GLU A 10 -2.25 -24.60 -3.79
CA GLU A 10 -3.46 -25.44 -3.67
C GLU A 10 -4.58 -24.87 -2.77
N LEU A 11 -4.60 -23.56 -2.49
CA LEU A 11 -5.63 -22.96 -1.60
C LEU A 11 -6.84 -22.35 -2.32
N LYS A 12 -7.09 -22.71 -3.59
CA LYS A 12 -8.24 -22.19 -4.38
C LYS A 12 -8.82 -23.26 -5.32
N PRO A 13 -9.34 -24.40 -4.82
CA PRO A 13 -10.79 -24.55 -4.72
C PRO A 13 -11.27 -25.50 -3.61
N GLN A 14 -10.37 -26.05 -2.78
CA GLN A 14 -10.71 -27.04 -1.77
C GLN A 14 -11.11 -26.45 -0.41
N LEU A 15 -10.75 -25.19 -0.09
CA LEU A 15 -11.18 -24.58 1.19
C LEU A 15 -12.71 -24.40 1.27
N VAL A 16 -13.35 -24.12 0.13
CA VAL A 16 -14.81 -24.01 0.04
C VAL A 16 -15.49 -25.39 0.11
N GLN A 17 -14.80 -26.45 -0.34
CA GLN A 17 -15.33 -27.82 -0.38
C GLN A 17 -15.05 -28.62 0.92
N ALA A 18 -13.98 -28.28 1.64
CA ALA A 18 -13.62 -28.82 2.94
C ALA A 18 -14.43 -28.19 4.10
N CYS A 19 -14.81 -26.91 3.99
CA CYS A 19 -15.61 -26.24 5.03
C CYS A 19 -17.11 -26.57 4.99
N LEU A 20 -17.62 -27.17 3.92
CA LEU A 20 -19.05 -27.45 3.76
C LEU A 20 -19.37 -28.93 3.57
N GLY A 21 -18.43 -29.77 3.13
CA GLY A 21 -18.71 -31.14 2.72
C GLY A 21 -19.76 -31.23 1.60
N PRO A 22 -19.91 -32.38 0.94
CA PRO A 22 -20.89 -32.53 -0.15
C PRO A 22 -22.36 -32.59 0.32
N THR A 23 -22.64 -32.46 1.62
CA THR A 23 -23.97 -32.73 2.21
C THR A 23 -24.44 -31.74 3.30
N ALA A 24 -23.77 -30.61 3.56
CA ALA A 24 -24.19 -29.71 4.65
C ALA A 24 -25.58 -29.10 4.45
N THR A 25 -26.52 -29.52 5.31
CA THR A 25 -27.79 -28.85 5.57
C THR A 25 -27.57 -27.75 6.62
N GLY A 26 -28.15 -26.58 6.36
CA GLY A 26 -27.85 -25.34 7.07
C GLY A 26 -28.05 -25.41 8.58
N LEU A 27 -27.02 -24.98 9.32
CA LEU A 27 -27.13 -24.62 10.73
C LEU A 27 -26.49 -23.25 10.92
N VAL A 28 -27.30 -22.28 11.29
CA VAL A 28 -26.85 -20.99 11.83
C VAL A 28 -27.34 -20.94 13.27
N SER A 29 -26.78 -21.82 14.09
CA SER A 29 -26.71 -21.60 15.53
C SER A 29 -25.32 -21.03 15.84
N GLY A 30 -25.03 -20.72 17.11
CA GLY A 30 -23.73 -20.23 17.58
C GLY A 30 -22.50 -20.97 17.03
N ALA A 31 -22.63 -22.15 16.41
CA ALA A 31 -21.57 -22.87 15.69
C ALA A 31 -20.92 -22.08 14.52
N LYS A 32 -21.62 -21.23 13.75
CA LYS A 32 -20.97 -20.39 12.72
C LYS A 32 -20.17 -19.26 13.33
N PHE A 33 -20.66 -18.72 14.46
CA PHE A 33 -19.97 -17.73 15.27
C PHE A 33 -18.75 -18.34 15.96
N HIS A 34 -18.90 -19.57 16.46
CA HIS A 34 -17.85 -20.38 17.07
C HIS A 34 -16.84 -20.89 16.03
N SER A 35 -17.25 -21.17 14.79
CA SER A 35 -16.38 -21.53 13.68
C SER A 35 -15.65 -20.32 13.13
N ALA A 36 -16.29 -19.15 13.01
CA ALA A 36 -15.62 -17.90 12.67
C ALA A 36 -14.64 -17.48 13.78
N LEU A 37 -15.03 -17.61 15.05
CA LEU A 37 -14.14 -17.44 16.20
C LEU A 37 -13.02 -18.48 16.20
N GLN A 38 -13.27 -19.78 15.94
CA GLN A 38 -12.23 -20.82 15.84
C GLN A 38 -11.32 -20.65 14.63
N GLU A 39 -11.80 -20.10 13.52
CA GLU A 39 -11.01 -19.83 12.33
C GLU A 39 -10.15 -18.57 12.55
N ILE A 40 -10.70 -17.56 13.23
CA ILE A 40 -9.95 -16.43 13.80
C ILE A 40 -8.94 -16.91 14.85
N TYR A 41 -9.28 -17.84 15.76
CA TYR A 41 -8.40 -18.33 16.82
C TYR A 41 -7.36 -19.34 16.35
N ASN A 42 -7.64 -20.16 15.34
CA ASN A 42 -6.65 -21.04 14.72
C ASN A 42 -5.67 -20.22 13.84
N GLN A 43 -6.13 -19.09 13.26
CA GLN A 43 -5.23 -18.12 12.61
C GLN A 43 -4.50 -17.21 13.62
N ASN A 44 -5.10 -16.89 14.77
CA ASN A 44 -4.54 -16.03 15.83
C ASN A 44 -3.83 -16.79 16.96
N GLY A 45 -3.80 -18.12 16.96
CA GLY A 45 -2.99 -18.94 17.87
C GLY A 45 -1.47 -18.77 17.66
N LEU A 46 -1.09 -17.86 16.77
CA LEU A 46 0.27 -17.41 16.49
C LEU A 46 0.56 -15.99 17.04
N VAL A 47 -0.42 -15.28 17.61
CA VAL A 47 -0.27 -13.89 18.06
C VAL A 47 -0.14 -13.83 19.58
N ASP A 48 1.05 -14.21 20.06
CA ASP A 48 1.51 -13.91 21.42
C ASP A 48 1.86 -12.41 21.53
N ARG A 49 1.84 -11.85 22.74
CA ARG A 49 2.30 -10.48 23.05
C ARG A 49 3.78 -10.29 22.68
N ASP A 50 4.55 -11.37 22.63
CA ASP A 50 5.92 -11.47 22.12
C ASP A 50 6.04 -11.47 20.58
N PHE A 51 4.92 -11.63 19.86
CA PHE A 51 4.84 -11.67 18.38
C PHE A 51 4.91 -10.27 17.79
N ILE A 52 4.21 -9.28 18.38
CA ILE A 52 4.24 -7.86 17.93
C ILE A 52 5.68 -7.30 17.96
N ASN A 53 6.48 -7.66 18.97
CA ASN A 53 7.87 -7.20 19.08
C ASN A 53 8.85 -7.92 18.13
N ARG A 54 8.48 -9.07 17.55
CA ARG A 54 9.34 -9.84 16.62
C ARG A 54 9.02 -9.59 15.13
N LEU A 55 7.94 -8.87 14.78
CA LEU A 55 7.34 -8.85 13.43
C LEU A 55 7.53 -7.57 12.60
N LEU A 56 8.44 -6.69 13.01
CA LEU A 56 8.76 -5.46 12.28
C LEU A 56 9.46 -5.67 10.91
N GLN A 57 9.50 -6.89 10.38
CA GLN A 57 10.10 -7.19 9.08
C GLN A 57 9.15 -8.06 8.26
N ILE A 58 8.74 -7.57 7.07
CA ILE A 58 8.22 -8.28 5.88
C ILE A 58 6.79 -7.89 5.43
N HIS A 59 6.67 -7.62 4.12
CA HIS A 59 5.48 -7.16 3.38
C HIS A 59 4.32 -8.18 3.33
N GLU A 60 4.56 -9.47 3.59
CA GLU A 60 3.52 -10.49 3.75
C GLU A 60 2.67 -10.23 5.01
N ILE A 61 3.27 -9.67 6.08
CA ILE A 61 2.60 -9.46 7.37
C ILE A 61 1.59 -8.32 7.29
N LYS A 62 1.87 -7.24 6.54
CA LYS A 62 0.90 -6.16 6.35
C LYS A 62 -0.38 -6.65 5.68
N SER A 63 -0.26 -7.55 4.69
CA SER A 63 -1.42 -8.18 4.06
C SER A 63 -2.23 -9.01 5.06
N VAL A 64 -1.54 -9.80 5.89
CA VAL A 64 -2.16 -10.64 6.93
C VAL A 64 -2.81 -9.79 8.03
N CYS A 65 -2.15 -8.76 8.55
CA CYS A 65 -2.71 -7.84 9.54
C CYS A 65 -3.90 -7.06 9.00
N CYS A 66 -3.85 -6.57 7.75
CA CYS A 66 -5.00 -5.94 7.11
C CYS A 66 -6.16 -6.90 6.90
N GLN A 67 -5.89 -8.16 6.53
CA GLN A 67 -6.92 -9.20 6.42
C GLN A 67 -7.54 -9.51 7.78
N ALA A 68 -6.73 -9.67 8.82
CA ALA A 68 -7.19 -9.91 10.19
C ALA A 68 -8.05 -8.74 10.71
N LEU A 69 -7.58 -7.49 10.55
CA LEU A 69 -8.34 -6.30 10.92
C LEU A 69 -9.67 -6.23 10.15
N ASN A 70 -9.65 -6.48 8.85
CA ASN A 70 -10.87 -6.51 8.04
C ASN A 70 -11.85 -7.59 8.51
N MET A 71 -11.36 -8.78 8.89
CA MET A 71 -12.18 -9.85 9.43
C MET A 71 -12.84 -9.46 10.76
N ILE A 72 -12.12 -8.80 11.67
CA ILE A 72 -12.67 -8.38 12.96
C ILE A 72 -13.69 -7.24 12.78
N LEU A 73 -13.43 -6.29 11.87
CA LEU A 73 -14.39 -5.24 11.54
C LEU A 73 -15.68 -5.82 10.93
N LEU A 74 -15.55 -6.82 10.06
CA LEU A 74 -16.70 -7.55 9.53
C LEU A 74 -17.45 -8.31 10.63
N LEU A 75 -16.75 -8.90 11.61
CA LEU A 75 -17.37 -9.58 12.74
C LEU A 75 -18.24 -8.62 13.57
N HIS A 76 -17.78 -7.38 13.82
CA HIS A 76 -18.61 -6.37 14.47
C HIS A 76 -19.88 -6.09 13.66
N LEU A 77 -19.75 -5.84 12.36
CA LEU A 77 -20.89 -5.56 11.49
C LEU A 77 -21.90 -6.72 11.48
N ASP A 78 -21.43 -7.95 11.29
CA ASP A 78 -22.29 -9.14 11.27
C ASP A 78 -22.96 -9.37 12.63
N PHE A 79 -22.23 -9.23 13.74
CA PHE A 79 -22.80 -9.43 15.07
C PHE A 79 -23.94 -8.44 15.36
N TYR A 80 -23.71 -7.13 15.23
CA TYR A 80 -24.75 -6.15 15.56
C TYR A 80 -25.90 -6.16 14.55
N SER A 81 -25.64 -6.55 13.30
CA SER A 81 -26.68 -6.63 12.27
C SER A 81 -27.51 -7.90 12.37
N HIS A 82 -26.96 -9.03 12.83
CA HIS A 82 -27.62 -10.35 12.76
C HIS A 82 -27.85 -11.02 14.11
N SER A 83 -27.49 -10.39 15.23
CA SER A 83 -27.91 -10.80 16.57
C SER A 83 -29.15 -10.02 17.03
N ASN A 84 -29.68 -10.35 18.21
CA ASN A 84 -30.69 -9.54 18.90
C ASN A 84 -30.09 -8.51 19.90
N TRP A 85 -28.79 -8.20 19.81
CA TRP A 85 -28.08 -7.35 20.80
C TRP A 85 -28.80 -6.02 21.08
N VAL A 86 -29.21 -5.33 20.02
CA VAL A 86 -29.87 -4.02 20.14
C VAL A 86 -31.34 -4.13 20.50
N GLU A 87 -31.97 -5.26 20.18
CA GLU A 87 -33.33 -5.62 20.59
C GLU A 87 -33.39 -5.91 22.10
N LEU A 88 -32.30 -6.39 22.71
CA LEU A 88 -32.14 -6.51 24.17
C LEU A 88 -32.03 -5.14 24.87
N GLY A 89 -31.94 -4.05 24.10
CA GLY A 89 -31.82 -2.69 24.62
C GLY A 89 -30.37 -2.23 24.84
N TYR A 90 -29.39 -3.05 24.49
CA TYR A 90 -27.99 -2.66 24.56
C TYR A 90 -27.63 -1.68 23.45
N LYS A 91 -26.83 -0.67 23.81
CA LYS A 91 -26.33 0.38 22.89
C LYS A 91 -24.82 0.39 22.80
N GLU A 92 -24.15 -0.15 23.82
CA GLU A 92 -22.70 -0.24 23.90
C GLU A 92 -22.17 -1.52 23.24
N PRO A 93 -20.89 -1.52 22.85
CA PRO A 93 -20.24 -2.71 22.34
C PRO A 93 -20.24 -3.88 23.32
N TYR A 94 -20.39 -5.10 22.79
CA TYR A 94 -20.24 -6.30 23.60
C TYR A 94 -18.76 -6.62 23.82
N ILE A 95 -18.28 -6.36 25.04
CA ILE A 95 -16.86 -6.46 25.39
C ILE A 95 -16.26 -7.87 25.18
N ASN A 96 -17.07 -8.93 25.29
CA ASN A 96 -16.61 -10.31 25.12
C ASN A 96 -16.49 -10.74 23.64
N LEU A 97 -17.04 -9.96 22.71
CA LEU A 97 -17.24 -10.37 21.31
C LEU A 97 -15.97 -10.81 20.59
N ILE A 98 -14.86 -10.15 20.89
CA ILE A 98 -13.54 -10.36 20.26
C ILE A 98 -12.51 -10.91 21.26
N ARG A 99 -12.95 -11.38 22.44
CA ARG A 99 -12.09 -11.79 23.55
C ARG A 99 -12.07 -13.32 23.72
N PRO A 100 -11.01 -14.03 23.29
CA PRO A 100 -10.91 -15.49 23.41
C PRO A 100 -11.06 -16.01 24.83
N ASP A 101 -10.58 -15.19 25.76
CA ASP A 101 -10.50 -15.49 27.17
C ASP A 101 -11.86 -15.38 27.87
N LEU A 102 -12.88 -14.83 27.20
CA LEU A 102 -14.20 -14.58 27.76
C LEU A 102 -15.30 -15.31 26.98
N PRO A 103 -16.16 -16.10 27.65
CA PRO A 103 -17.25 -16.79 26.98
C PRO A 103 -18.34 -15.80 26.51
N LEU A 104 -19.09 -16.19 25.48
CA LEU A 104 -20.37 -15.55 25.18
C LEU A 104 -21.39 -16.00 26.21
N GLU A 105 -21.97 -15.05 26.93
CA GLU A 105 -22.94 -15.29 27.99
C GLU A 105 -24.38 -15.27 27.46
N ASP A 106 -25.31 -15.86 28.24
CA ASP A 106 -26.76 -15.80 28.05
C ASP A 106 -27.28 -16.26 26.68
N LEU A 107 -26.64 -17.25 26.05
CA LEU A 107 -27.04 -17.76 24.75
C LEU A 107 -28.38 -18.52 24.77
N ALA A 108 -29.23 -18.29 23.77
CA ALA A 108 -30.46 -19.06 23.57
C ALA A 108 -30.15 -20.44 22.94
N ASP A 109 -30.40 -21.52 23.69
CA ASP A 109 -30.22 -22.91 23.23
C ASP A 109 -30.95 -23.21 21.93
N VAL A 110 -30.48 -24.20 21.16
CA VAL A 110 -31.04 -24.58 19.84
C VAL A 110 -32.55 -24.85 19.86
N ASN A 111 -33.09 -25.36 20.97
CA ASN A 111 -34.50 -25.70 21.12
C ASN A 111 -35.36 -24.57 21.73
N THR A 112 -34.72 -23.50 22.23
CA THR A 112 -35.41 -22.36 22.83
C THR A 112 -36.00 -21.50 21.70
N PRO A 113 -37.34 -21.36 21.58
CA PRO A 113 -37.95 -20.49 20.59
C PRO A 113 -37.48 -19.04 20.81
N THR A 114 -37.11 -18.35 19.74
CA THR A 114 -36.58 -16.99 19.83
C THR A 114 -37.35 -15.94 19.05
N CYS A 115 -38.10 -16.33 18.03
CA CYS A 115 -38.87 -15.42 17.20
C CYS A 115 -40.35 -15.76 17.13
N LYS A 116 -41.18 -14.71 17.04
CA LYS A 116 -42.58 -14.79 16.64
C LYS A 116 -42.70 -14.80 15.11
N ASP A 117 -43.76 -15.40 14.59
CA ASP A 117 -44.03 -15.42 13.15
C ASP A 117 -44.42 -14.02 12.67
N CYS A 118 -43.84 -13.56 11.56
CA CYS A 118 -44.29 -12.36 10.83
C CYS A 118 -45.08 -12.79 9.58
N PRO A 119 -46.43 -12.84 9.60
CA PRO A 119 -47.22 -13.37 8.49
C PRO A 119 -47.07 -12.60 7.16
N SER A 120 -46.82 -11.29 7.26
CA SER A 120 -46.52 -10.38 6.14
C SER A 120 -45.09 -10.49 5.60
N GLY A 121 -44.27 -11.40 6.14
CA GLY A 121 -42.86 -11.56 5.77
C GLY A 121 -41.91 -10.57 6.44
N THR A 122 -42.40 -9.44 6.96
CA THR A 122 -41.64 -8.53 7.84
C THR A 122 -42.55 -8.03 8.95
N CYS A 123 -41.98 -7.78 10.15
CA CYS A 123 -42.70 -7.18 11.26
C CYS A 123 -41.77 -6.53 12.27
N THR A 124 -42.26 -5.51 12.95
CA THR A 124 -41.53 -4.83 14.02
C THR A 124 -41.35 -5.76 15.22
N ASN A 125 -40.11 -5.85 15.71
CA ASN A 125 -39.69 -6.66 16.87
C ASN A 125 -40.08 -8.14 16.74
N SER A 126 -39.39 -8.87 15.88
CA SER A 126 -39.60 -10.30 15.66
C SER A 126 -39.16 -11.18 16.84
N ILE A 127 -38.35 -10.66 17.77
CA ILE A 127 -37.90 -11.38 18.98
C ILE A 127 -39.04 -11.58 19.98
N LEU A 128 -39.12 -12.76 20.60
CA LEU A 128 -40.10 -13.08 21.65
C LEU A 128 -39.83 -12.29 22.93
N SER A 129 -40.89 -11.86 23.62
CA SER A 129 -40.79 -11.09 24.86
C SER A 129 -40.07 -11.84 25.98
N SER A 130 -40.23 -13.17 26.06
CA SER A 130 -39.51 -14.02 27.03
C SER A 130 -37.99 -13.95 26.83
N ILE A 131 -37.52 -13.93 25.58
CA ILE A 131 -36.09 -13.78 25.25
C ILE A 131 -35.56 -12.42 25.69
N LEU A 132 -36.34 -11.35 25.48
CA LEU A 132 -35.95 -10.01 25.92
C LEU A 132 -35.92 -9.89 27.45
N GLN A 133 -36.89 -10.49 28.15
CA GLN A 133 -36.97 -10.49 29.61
C GLN A 133 -35.84 -11.30 30.26
N GLU A 134 -35.56 -12.50 29.72
CA GLU A 134 -34.45 -13.36 30.16
C GLU A 134 -33.09 -12.87 29.65
N ARG A 135 -33.06 -11.79 28.86
CA ARG A 135 -31.86 -11.22 28.22
C ARG A 135 -31.04 -12.21 27.40
N LYS A 136 -31.71 -13.19 26.78
CA LYS A 136 -31.03 -14.23 26.00
C LYS A 136 -30.56 -13.72 24.64
N LEU A 137 -29.28 -13.95 24.33
CA LEU A 137 -28.65 -13.65 23.06
C LEU A 137 -28.99 -14.72 22.01
N THR A 138 -29.44 -14.29 20.84
CA THR A 138 -29.76 -15.14 19.68
C THR A 138 -29.34 -14.44 18.39
N SER A 139 -29.20 -15.23 17.32
CA SER A 139 -28.99 -14.75 15.96
C SER A 139 -30.00 -15.34 14.96
N GLY A 140 -29.96 -14.85 13.73
CA GLY A 140 -30.87 -15.24 12.65
C GLY A 140 -30.30 -16.35 11.78
N TYR A 141 -31.12 -17.36 11.47
CA TYR A 141 -30.72 -18.43 10.57
C TYR A 141 -30.78 -18.01 9.10
N MET A 142 -29.76 -18.38 8.33
CA MET A 142 -29.66 -18.04 6.91
C MET A 142 -29.54 -19.31 6.07
N GLY A 143 -30.38 -19.42 5.04
CA GLY A 143 -30.30 -20.53 4.08
C GLY A 143 -30.54 -20.06 2.66
N ILE A 144 -29.53 -20.18 1.80
CA ILE A 144 -29.60 -19.74 0.39
C ILE A 144 -30.15 -20.86 -0.51
N PHE A 145 -29.93 -22.12 -0.12
CA PHE A 145 -30.36 -23.31 -0.87
C PHE A 145 -31.35 -24.18 -0.10
N SER A 146 -31.65 -23.83 1.16
CA SER A 146 -32.58 -24.55 2.02
C SER A 146 -33.38 -23.59 2.88
N ALA A 147 -34.68 -23.87 3.00
CA ALA A 147 -35.56 -23.14 3.91
C ALA A 147 -35.53 -23.72 5.35
N ALA A 148 -34.77 -24.79 5.58
CA ALA A 148 -34.72 -25.46 6.87
C ALA A 148 -34.07 -24.57 7.95
N LYS A 149 -34.76 -24.44 9.09
CA LYS A 149 -34.24 -23.88 10.33
C LYS A 149 -34.96 -24.52 11.53
N PRO A 150 -34.36 -24.51 12.73
CA PRO A 150 -35.01 -25.07 13.91
C PRO A 150 -36.31 -24.36 14.25
N LYS A 151 -37.28 -25.12 14.76
CA LYS A 151 -38.62 -24.61 15.07
C LYS A 151 -38.54 -23.46 16.09
N GLY A 152 -39.23 -22.37 15.81
CA GLY A 152 -39.25 -21.19 16.68
C GLY A 152 -38.02 -20.28 16.57
N LYS A 153 -37.02 -20.62 15.75
CA LYS A 153 -35.84 -19.78 15.57
C LYS A 153 -36.04 -18.68 14.54
N CYS A 154 -35.40 -17.55 14.83
CA CYS A 154 -35.30 -16.41 13.95
C CYS A 154 -34.62 -16.77 12.64
N SER A 155 -35.07 -16.15 11.55
CA SER A 155 -34.30 -16.10 10.31
C SER A 155 -33.42 -14.86 10.27
N HIS A 156 -32.43 -14.87 9.40
CA HIS A 156 -31.65 -13.69 9.06
C HIS A 156 -32.57 -12.70 8.33
N GLY A 157 -33.30 -13.15 7.31
CA GLY A 157 -34.16 -12.34 6.45
C GLY A 157 -33.45 -11.83 5.20
N GLY A 158 -34.18 -11.06 4.39
CA GLY A 158 -33.72 -10.57 3.10
C GLY A 158 -34.13 -11.46 1.92
N ALA A 159 -34.07 -10.92 0.71
CA ALA A 159 -34.66 -11.54 -0.48
C ALA A 159 -34.05 -12.91 -0.86
N THR A 160 -32.83 -13.21 -0.42
CA THR A 160 -32.12 -14.46 -0.72
C THR A 160 -32.15 -15.47 0.43
N ASP A 161 -32.80 -15.16 1.55
CA ASP A 161 -32.91 -16.09 2.68
C ASP A 161 -34.16 -16.94 2.56
N LEU A 162 -34.02 -18.18 2.11
CA LEU A 162 -35.14 -19.12 2.00
C LEU A 162 -35.73 -19.47 3.36
N THR A 163 -34.94 -19.41 4.45
CA THR A 163 -35.45 -19.73 5.79
C THR A 163 -36.46 -18.69 6.28
N SER A 164 -36.41 -17.46 5.75
CA SER A 164 -37.34 -16.38 6.08
C SER A 164 -38.79 -16.67 5.65
N THR A 165 -38.97 -17.62 4.72
CA THR A 165 -40.28 -18.10 4.27
C THR A 165 -40.88 -19.19 5.16
N THR A 166 -40.07 -19.77 6.06
CA THR A 166 -40.48 -20.83 6.99
C THR A 166 -40.84 -20.24 8.35
N VAL A 167 -41.94 -20.72 8.94
CA VAL A 167 -42.43 -20.26 10.25
C VAL A 167 -41.39 -20.54 11.34
N PRO A 168 -41.01 -19.56 12.19
CA PRO A 168 -41.46 -18.15 12.20
C PRO A 168 -40.89 -17.33 11.05
N ARG A 169 -41.75 -16.79 10.17
CA ARG A 169 -41.38 -16.01 8.98
C ARG A 169 -40.80 -14.65 9.35
N GLY A 170 -40.05 -14.10 8.39
CA GLY A 170 -39.39 -12.80 8.50
C GLY A 170 -37.92 -12.91 8.84
N GLY A 171 -37.38 -11.93 9.57
CA GLY A 171 -35.96 -11.94 9.88
C GLY A 171 -35.57 -10.92 10.94
N ILE A 172 -34.37 -11.09 11.49
CA ILE A 172 -33.81 -10.19 12.49
C ILE A 172 -32.70 -9.30 11.93
N SER A 173 -32.33 -9.46 10.66
CA SER A 173 -31.24 -8.69 10.06
C SER A 173 -31.55 -7.19 9.98
N LYS A 174 -30.53 -6.42 10.33
CA LYS A 174 -30.44 -4.97 10.21
C LYS A 174 -29.48 -4.53 9.10
N ASP A 175 -29.18 -5.38 8.12
CA ASP A 175 -28.32 -5.03 6.97
C ASP A 175 -28.85 -3.81 6.20
N GLU A 176 -30.17 -3.80 5.99
CA GLU A 176 -30.86 -2.75 5.25
C GLU A 176 -31.74 -1.94 6.19
N ARG A 177 -31.70 -0.62 6.00
CA ARG A 177 -32.60 0.31 6.66
C ARG A 177 -33.98 0.23 6.02
N ARG A 178 -34.93 -0.38 6.70
CA ARG A 178 -36.32 -0.57 6.27
C ARG A 178 -37.27 0.15 7.22
N SER A 179 -38.49 0.42 6.77
CA SER A 179 -39.51 1.13 7.57
C SER A 179 -39.83 0.41 8.89
N ASP A 180 -39.75 -0.93 8.92
CA ASP A 180 -40.07 -1.77 10.07
C ASP A 180 -38.94 -1.89 11.10
N ASN A 181 -37.70 -1.54 10.75
CA ASN A 181 -36.52 -1.73 11.60
C ASN A 181 -35.64 -0.47 11.77
N VAL A 182 -36.05 0.72 11.29
CA VAL A 182 -35.23 1.94 11.30
C VAL A 182 -34.49 2.19 12.62
N ALA A 183 -35.20 2.11 13.74
CA ALA A 183 -34.62 2.36 15.06
C ALA A 183 -33.54 1.33 15.41
N LEU A 184 -33.80 0.03 15.17
CA LEU A 184 -32.86 -1.06 15.44
C LEU A 184 -31.64 -0.98 14.50
N HIS A 185 -31.85 -0.65 13.23
CA HIS A 185 -30.76 -0.45 12.27
C HIS A 185 -29.82 0.67 12.72
N ASN A 186 -30.37 1.83 13.08
CA ASN A 186 -29.55 2.95 13.53
C ASN A 186 -28.74 2.60 14.80
N VAL A 187 -29.34 1.91 15.76
CA VAL A 187 -28.63 1.50 16.99
C VAL A 187 -27.56 0.45 16.68
N ALA A 188 -27.83 -0.50 15.78
CA ALA A 188 -26.85 -1.50 15.36
C ALA A 188 -25.65 -0.88 14.64
N VAL A 189 -25.88 0.09 13.76
CA VAL A 189 -24.81 0.84 13.09
C VAL A 189 -23.95 1.58 14.10
N ASN A 190 -24.56 2.24 15.09
CA ASN A 190 -23.82 2.95 16.13
C ASN A 190 -22.98 1.99 16.98
N ALA A 191 -23.55 0.87 17.44
CA ALA A 191 -22.83 -0.12 18.23
C ALA A 191 -21.65 -0.75 17.45
N ALA A 192 -21.85 -1.05 16.15
CA ALA A 192 -20.78 -1.56 15.29
C ALA A 192 -19.67 -0.53 15.04
N THR A 193 -20.04 0.75 14.89
CA THR A 193 -19.10 1.85 14.71
C THR A 193 -18.27 2.04 15.98
N GLU A 194 -18.91 2.08 17.14
CA GLU A 194 -18.23 2.25 18.43
C GLU A 194 -17.31 1.06 18.73
N ALA A 195 -17.75 -0.19 18.49
CA ALA A 195 -16.92 -1.37 18.66
C ALA A 195 -15.68 -1.34 17.75
N SER A 196 -15.86 -0.89 16.51
CA SER A 196 -14.76 -0.74 15.54
C SER A 196 -13.79 0.36 15.95
N LEU A 197 -14.28 1.46 16.50
CA LEU A 197 -13.47 2.57 17.00
C LEU A 197 -12.64 2.14 18.21
N GLN A 198 -13.26 1.44 19.17
CA GLN A 198 -12.57 0.88 20.34
C GLN A 198 -11.46 -0.08 19.93
N LEU A 199 -11.72 -1.00 18.99
CA LEU A 199 -10.68 -1.89 18.45
C LEU A 199 -9.51 -1.11 17.85
N LEU A 200 -9.77 -0.11 17.01
CA LEU A 200 -8.71 0.68 16.39
C LEU A 200 -7.92 1.49 17.42
N GLN A 201 -8.58 1.99 18.47
CA GLN A 201 -7.93 2.67 19.58
C GLN A 201 -7.06 1.73 20.41
N ASP A 202 -7.55 0.53 20.72
CA ASP A 202 -6.80 -0.47 21.47
C ASP A 202 -5.53 -0.90 20.70
N ILE A 203 -5.65 -1.14 19.39
CA ILE A 203 -4.49 -1.45 18.54
C ILE A 203 -3.52 -0.26 18.52
N ARG A 204 -4.01 0.97 18.37
CA ARG A 204 -3.17 2.18 18.39
C ARG A 204 -2.44 2.34 19.72
N LEU A 205 -3.13 2.19 20.86
CA LEU A 205 -2.55 2.32 22.19
C LEU A 205 -1.52 1.21 22.48
N ALA A 206 -1.74 0.00 21.96
CA ALA A 206 -0.83 -1.12 22.15
C ALA A 206 0.41 -1.05 21.24
N ALA A 207 0.23 -0.66 19.97
CA ALA A 207 1.31 -0.61 18.98
C ALA A 207 2.11 0.70 19.02
N GLY A 208 1.53 1.78 19.52
CA GLY A 208 2.05 3.14 19.39
C GLY A 208 1.64 3.79 18.07
N ASP A 209 1.65 5.13 18.06
CA ASP A 209 1.10 5.94 16.95
C ASP A 209 1.81 5.66 15.61
N ASP A 210 3.15 5.62 15.60
CA ASP A 210 3.92 5.45 14.36
C ASP A 210 3.69 4.08 13.72
N GLU A 211 3.67 3.01 14.52
CA GLU A 211 3.48 1.66 14.02
C GLU A 211 2.03 1.41 13.60
N PHE A 212 1.05 1.99 14.32
CA PHE A 212 -0.33 1.99 13.90
C PHE A 212 -0.53 2.66 12.53
N LEU A 213 0.08 3.83 12.31
CA LEU A 213 0.01 4.53 11.03
C LEU A 213 0.69 3.73 9.91
N ARG A 214 1.77 3.00 10.19
CA ARG A 214 2.44 2.09 9.24
C ARG A 214 1.57 0.90 8.87
N MET A 215 0.95 0.26 9.86
CA MET A 215 0.00 -0.85 9.69
C MET A 215 -1.19 -0.42 8.82
N MET A 216 -1.78 0.74 9.13
CA MET A 216 -2.90 1.31 8.37
C MET A 216 -2.51 1.79 6.96
N GLY A 217 -1.20 1.76 6.63
CA GLY A 217 -0.69 2.22 5.35
C GLY A 217 -0.77 3.73 5.13
N ILE A 218 -1.01 4.48 6.20
CA ILE A 218 -1.03 5.94 6.21
C ILE A 218 0.40 6.46 6.15
N ALA A 219 1.27 5.95 7.03
CA ALA A 219 2.71 6.15 6.97
C ALA A 219 3.33 5.04 6.12
N ARG A 220 3.86 5.37 4.94
CA ARG A 220 4.64 4.39 4.17
C ARG A 220 6.00 4.26 4.84
N SER A 221 6.23 3.11 5.46
CA SER A 221 7.56 2.60 5.77
C SER A 221 8.34 2.48 4.45
N SER A 222 9.05 3.54 4.05
CA SER A 222 9.91 3.49 2.87
C SER A 222 11.26 2.93 3.31
N VAL A 223 11.62 1.75 2.86
CA VAL A 223 13.00 1.28 2.99
C VAL A 223 13.83 1.98 1.93
N VAL A 224 14.98 2.50 2.35
CA VAL A 224 15.93 3.14 1.45
C VAL A 224 17.13 2.23 1.31
N CYS A 225 17.44 1.86 0.06
CA CYS A 225 18.58 1.04 -0.29
C CYS A 225 19.58 1.87 -1.11
N PHE A 226 20.85 1.83 -0.71
CA PHE A 226 21.96 2.46 -1.41
C PHE A 226 22.81 1.36 -2.05
N VAL A 227 22.96 1.41 -3.36
CA VAL A 227 23.82 0.49 -4.12
C VAL A 227 24.98 1.32 -4.63
N ILE A 228 26.18 1.11 -4.09
CA ILE A 228 27.31 2.03 -4.28
C ILE A 228 28.49 1.28 -4.88
N ASP A 229 28.94 1.80 -6.01
CA ASP A 229 30.18 1.42 -6.67
C ASP A 229 31.39 1.79 -5.80
N THR A 230 32.30 0.84 -5.62
CA THR A 230 33.52 0.97 -4.81
C THR A 230 34.80 0.70 -5.60
N THR A 231 34.73 0.69 -6.94
CA THR A 231 35.92 0.50 -7.79
C THR A 231 36.90 1.67 -7.67
N GLY A 232 38.13 1.48 -8.15
CA GLY A 232 39.14 2.53 -8.12
C GLY A 232 38.79 3.79 -8.93
N SER A 233 37.91 3.72 -9.93
CA SER A 233 37.49 4.90 -10.72
C SER A 233 36.60 5.84 -9.92
N MET A 234 35.83 5.31 -8.98
CA MET A 234 35.06 6.06 -7.99
C MET A 234 35.92 6.82 -6.97
N ALA A 235 37.25 6.80 -7.04
CA ALA A 235 38.13 7.43 -6.04
C ALA A 235 37.82 8.91 -5.78
N ASP A 236 37.49 9.66 -6.83
CA ASP A 236 37.11 11.07 -6.67
C ASP A 236 35.62 11.27 -6.32
N ASP A 237 34.78 10.25 -6.53
CA ASP A 237 33.31 10.34 -6.43
C ASP A 237 32.74 9.70 -5.15
N ILE A 238 33.47 8.77 -4.54
CA ILE A 238 33.02 8.03 -3.34
C ILE A 238 32.80 8.97 -2.15
N ALA A 239 33.58 10.06 -2.05
CA ALA A 239 33.38 11.08 -1.03
C ALA A 239 32.02 11.80 -1.20
N GLU A 240 31.66 12.14 -2.44
CA GLU A 240 30.39 12.80 -2.77
C GLU A 240 29.20 11.84 -2.63
N ALA A 241 29.38 10.56 -2.98
CA ALA A 241 28.37 9.52 -2.75
C ALA A 241 28.09 9.36 -1.24
N ARG A 242 29.14 9.32 -0.40
CA ARG A 242 28.99 9.28 1.06
C ARG A 242 28.30 10.54 1.60
N ALA A 243 28.69 11.72 1.12
CA ALA A 243 28.05 12.98 1.51
C ALA A 243 26.56 13.01 1.15
N THR A 244 26.23 12.57 -0.06
CA THR A 244 24.85 12.42 -0.55
C THR A 244 24.03 11.50 0.34
N VAL A 245 24.55 10.31 0.66
CA VAL A 245 23.85 9.35 1.53
C VAL A 245 23.60 9.96 2.91
N ASN A 246 24.61 10.64 3.47
CA ASN A 246 24.48 11.30 4.77
C ASN A 246 23.41 12.39 4.75
N GLU A 247 23.36 13.21 3.70
CA GLU A 247 22.35 14.26 3.52
C GLU A 247 20.93 13.67 3.46
N ILE A 248 20.74 12.58 2.71
CA ILE A 248 19.44 11.90 2.63
C ILE A 248 19.01 11.39 4.00
N ILE A 249 19.93 10.75 4.75
CA ILE A 249 19.65 10.25 6.10
C ILE A 249 19.28 11.42 7.03
N ASP A 250 20.06 12.50 7.03
CA ASP A 250 19.81 13.66 7.89
C ASP A 250 18.52 14.40 7.56
N SER A 251 18.18 14.53 6.27
CA SER A 251 16.94 15.21 5.85
C SER A 251 15.67 14.51 6.32
N LYS A 252 15.77 13.22 6.65
CA LYS A 252 14.64 12.35 6.98
C LYS A 252 14.57 11.94 8.43
N LYS A 253 15.72 11.84 9.10
CA LYS A 253 15.82 11.44 10.50
C LYS A 253 14.91 12.32 11.37
N GLY A 254 14.06 11.69 12.18
CA GLY A 254 13.10 12.36 13.05
C GLY A 254 11.90 12.98 12.34
N THR A 255 11.71 12.70 11.04
CA THR A 255 10.53 13.13 10.28
C THR A 255 9.61 11.94 10.01
N GLN A 256 8.38 12.20 9.59
CA GLN A 256 7.43 11.16 9.11
C GLN A 256 7.95 10.35 7.91
N ASP A 257 8.98 10.84 7.22
CA ASP A 257 9.61 10.19 6.08
C ASP A 257 10.90 9.44 6.45
N GLU A 258 11.22 9.31 7.75
CA GLU A 258 12.32 8.48 8.23
C GLU A 258 12.14 7.03 7.75
N PRO A 259 13.12 6.47 7.02
CA PRO A 259 13.09 5.09 6.59
C PRO A 259 12.97 4.14 7.79
N SER A 260 12.16 3.10 7.63
CA SER A 260 12.05 2.03 8.63
C SER A 260 13.29 1.15 8.71
N GLU A 261 14.01 1.05 7.60
CA GLU A 261 15.23 0.31 7.45
C GLU A 261 16.09 0.97 6.36
N TYR A 262 17.40 0.94 6.57
CA TYR A 262 18.41 1.33 5.62
C TYR A 262 19.18 0.09 5.17
N ILE A 263 19.41 -0.02 3.86
CA ILE A 263 20.19 -1.10 3.26
C ILE A 263 21.35 -0.48 2.47
N LEU A 264 22.56 -1.01 2.64
CA LEU A 264 23.73 -0.64 1.84
C LEU A 264 24.26 -1.88 1.13
N VAL A 265 24.47 -1.76 -0.19
CA VAL A 265 25.05 -2.80 -1.03
C VAL A 265 26.24 -2.20 -1.77
N PRO A 266 27.47 -2.37 -1.26
CA PRO A 266 28.66 -2.01 -2.02
C PRO A 266 28.84 -3.00 -3.17
N PHE A 267 29.31 -2.55 -4.33
CA PHE A 267 29.74 -3.44 -5.40
C PHE A 267 31.08 -3.00 -6.00
N ASN A 268 31.78 -3.96 -6.59
CA ASN A 268 33.11 -3.80 -7.18
C ASN A 268 33.26 -4.84 -8.34
N ASP A 269 34.44 -4.93 -8.97
CA ASP A 269 34.79 -6.01 -9.89
C ASP A 269 35.99 -6.80 -9.33
N PRO A 270 35.89 -8.13 -9.14
CA PRO A 270 34.78 -9.03 -9.51
C PRO A 270 33.74 -9.27 -8.41
N ALA A 271 33.87 -8.64 -7.24
CA ALA A 271 33.08 -8.93 -6.06
C ALA A 271 31.98 -7.88 -5.79
N PHE A 272 30.85 -8.32 -5.25
CA PHE A 272 29.75 -7.44 -4.82
C PHE A 272 29.16 -7.92 -3.49
N GLY A 273 28.68 -6.98 -2.67
CA GLY A 273 28.20 -7.24 -1.32
C GLY A 273 29.31 -7.56 -0.31
N PRO A 274 28.97 -8.12 0.87
CA PRO A 274 27.61 -8.48 1.32
C PRO A 274 26.71 -7.26 1.59
N PRO A 275 25.37 -7.44 1.65
CA PRO A 275 24.47 -6.35 2.01
C PRO A 275 24.54 -6.06 3.52
N PHE A 276 24.55 -4.79 3.89
CA PHE A 276 24.42 -4.34 5.28
C PHE A 276 23.01 -3.76 5.50
N LYS A 277 22.37 -4.10 6.63
CA LYS A 277 21.02 -3.63 6.99
C LYS A 277 21.00 -3.09 8.41
N THR A 278 20.29 -1.99 8.63
CA THR A 278 20.11 -1.39 9.95
C THR A 278 18.88 -0.49 9.99
N THR A 279 18.23 -0.39 11.14
CA THR A 279 17.20 0.62 11.41
C THR A 279 17.78 1.89 12.03
N ASP A 280 19.04 1.85 12.47
CA ASP A 280 19.75 2.97 13.10
C ASP A 280 20.46 3.84 12.03
N PRO A 281 20.06 5.12 11.87
CA PRO A 281 20.66 6.02 10.89
C PRO A 281 22.15 6.27 11.16
N ASN A 282 22.59 6.29 12.42
CA ASN A 282 24.00 6.54 12.76
C ASN A 282 24.87 5.34 12.36
N LYS A 283 24.40 4.11 12.61
CA LYS A 283 25.10 2.90 12.14
C LYS A 283 25.21 2.84 10.62
N MET A 284 24.17 3.28 9.90
CA MET A 284 24.24 3.37 8.45
C MET A 284 25.32 4.35 8.01
N LYS A 285 25.39 5.54 8.63
CA LYS A 285 26.44 6.52 8.34
C LYS A 285 27.85 6.01 8.66
N GLU A 286 28.01 5.27 9.75
CA GLU A 286 29.27 4.61 10.10
C GLU A 286 29.68 3.59 9.05
N GLU A 287 28.75 2.78 8.54
CA GLU A 287 29.04 1.80 7.49
C GLU A 287 29.38 2.48 6.15
N VAL A 288 28.64 3.52 5.78
CA VAL A 288 28.90 4.35 4.61
C VAL A 288 30.27 5.01 4.70
N ALA A 289 30.69 5.46 5.89
CA ALA A 289 32.01 6.07 6.10
C ALA A 289 33.17 5.10 5.81
N LYS A 290 32.97 3.78 5.97
CA LYS A 290 33.97 2.73 5.70
C LYS A 290 34.20 2.47 4.21
N LEU A 291 33.30 2.96 3.34
CA LEU A 291 33.44 2.74 1.90
C LEU A 291 34.72 3.41 1.38
N THR A 292 35.54 2.61 0.68
CA THR A 292 36.77 3.05 0.02
C THR A 292 36.76 2.60 -1.43
N ALA A 293 37.07 3.53 -2.34
CA ALA A 293 37.21 3.26 -3.76
C ALA A 293 38.58 2.63 -4.04
N THR A 294 38.60 1.32 -4.26
CA THR A 294 39.83 0.56 -4.50
C THR A 294 39.57 -0.63 -5.41
N GLY A 295 40.63 -1.16 -6.02
CA GLY A 295 40.51 -2.31 -6.90
C GLY A 295 39.79 -1.95 -8.21
N GLY A 296 39.08 -2.93 -8.76
CA GLY A 296 38.59 -2.91 -10.13
C GLY A 296 39.61 -3.52 -11.10
N GLY A 297 39.10 -4.27 -12.08
CA GLY A 297 39.89 -4.87 -13.15
C GLY A 297 39.80 -4.03 -14.41
N ASP A 298 38.91 -4.43 -15.31
CA ASP A 298 38.53 -3.71 -16.51
C ASP A 298 37.19 -2.98 -16.31
N VAL A 299 36.97 -1.91 -17.07
CA VAL A 299 35.62 -1.37 -17.31
C VAL A 299 35.01 -2.25 -18.41
N PRO A 300 33.79 -2.82 -18.26
CA PRO A 300 32.66 -2.43 -17.38
C PRO A 300 32.57 -3.16 -16.01
N GLU A 301 31.62 -2.81 -15.12
CA GLU A 301 31.53 -3.31 -13.72
C GLU A 301 30.27 -4.12 -13.33
N MET A 302 30.24 -4.78 -12.16
CA MET A 302 29.14 -5.68 -11.69
C MET A 302 27.90 -4.96 -11.09
N CYS A 303 27.48 -3.86 -11.71
CA CYS A 303 26.39 -3.00 -11.22
C CYS A 303 25.04 -3.73 -11.11
N LEU A 304 24.65 -4.52 -12.12
CA LEU A 304 23.33 -5.20 -12.08
C LEU A 304 23.28 -6.31 -11.04
N SER A 305 24.40 -6.96 -10.74
CA SER A 305 24.51 -7.95 -9.67
C SER A 305 24.35 -7.30 -8.29
N GLY A 306 24.97 -6.13 -8.08
CA GLY A 306 24.74 -5.30 -6.89
C GLY A 306 23.27 -4.89 -6.75
N LEU A 307 22.65 -4.47 -7.85
CA LEU A 307 21.22 -4.12 -7.88
C LEU A 307 20.31 -5.33 -7.65
N GLN A 308 20.65 -6.51 -8.17
CA GLN A 308 19.92 -7.75 -7.91
C GLN A 308 19.96 -8.09 -6.43
N LEU A 309 21.13 -7.99 -5.80
CA LEU A 309 21.31 -8.23 -4.38
C LEU A 309 20.47 -7.24 -3.55
N ALA A 310 20.40 -5.98 -3.95
CA ALA A 310 19.51 -4.99 -3.34
C ALA A 310 18.03 -5.35 -3.50
N LEU A 311 17.57 -5.66 -4.70
CA LEU A 311 16.16 -5.99 -4.98
C LEU A 311 15.67 -7.28 -4.30
N THR A 312 16.58 -8.22 -4.04
CA THR A 312 16.26 -9.47 -3.33
C THR A 312 16.32 -9.33 -1.80
N ASN A 313 16.99 -8.29 -1.30
CA ASN A 313 17.12 -8.04 0.14
C ASN A 313 16.22 -6.91 0.66
N ALA A 314 15.80 -6.00 -0.21
CA ALA A 314 14.90 -4.91 0.13
C ALA A 314 13.45 -5.38 0.17
N PRO A 315 12.64 -4.94 1.15
CA PRO A 315 11.20 -5.18 1.13
C PRO A 315 10.54 -4.63 -0.14
N ALA A 316 9.35 -5.13 -0.47
CA ALA A 316 8.61 -4.59 -1.59
C ALA A 316 8.28 -3.10 -1.40
N SER A 317 8.18 -2.37 -2.52
CA SER A 317 7.96 -0.92 -2.60
C SER A 317 9.09 -0.06 -2.02
N SER A 318 10.32 -0.57 -2.01
CA SER A 318 11.51 0.17 -1.55
C SER A 318 11.99 1.21 -2.57
N ASN A 319 12.68 2.24 -2.08
CA ASN A 319 13.42 3.18 -2.91
C ASN A 319 14.89 2.76 -2.97
N ILE A 320 15.40 2.49 -4.17
CA ILE A 320 16.77 2.03 -4.40
C ILE A 320 17.51 3.10 -5.21
N TYR A 321 18.67 3.53 -4.70
CA TYR A 321 19.54 4.53 -5.31
C TYR A 321 20.87 3.89 -5.68
N VAL A 322 21.19 3.88 -6.96
CA VAL A 322 22.41 3.29 -7.51
C VAL A 322 23.39 4.41 -7.85
N PHE A 323 24.61 4.35 -7.31
CA PHE A 323 25.70 5.29 -7.56
C PHE A 323 26.83 4.56 -8.28
N THR A 324 27.25 5.06 -9.45
CA THR A 324 28.35 4.49 -10.24
C THR A 324 28.91 5.51 -11.23
N ASP A 325 30.16 5.33 -11.65
CA ASP A 325 30.77 6.10 -12.74
C ASP A 325 30.94 5.30 -14.05
N ALA A 326 30.45 4.05 -14.05
CA ALA A 326 30.70 3.07 -15.09
C ALA A 326 29.44 2.39 -15.65
N THR A 327 29.64 1.78 -16.80
CA THR A 327 28.64 0.93 -17.47
C THR A 327 28.62 -0.46 -16.83
N ALA A 328 27.45 -1.12 -16.84
CA ALA A 328 27.32 -2.47 -16.31
C ALA A 328 27.92 -3.55 -17.25
N LYS A 329 28.78 -4.42 -16.70
CA LYS A 329 29.39 -5.60 -17.36
C LYS A 329 28.39 -6.72 -17.51
N ASP A 330 27.53 -6.85 -16.53
CA ASP A 330 26.54 -7.89 -16.34
C ASP A 330 25.19 -7.52 -16.96
N ILE A 331 25.21 -6.81 -18.10
CA ILE A 331 24.00 -6.34 -18.79
C ILE A 331 23.02 -7.46 -19.16
N THR A 332 23.50 -8.69 -19.26
CA THR A 332 22.67 -9.89 -19.45
C THR A 332 21.63 -10.10 -18.34
N LEU A 333 21.83 -9.50 -17.16
CA LEU A 333 20.88 -9.53 -16.04
C LEU A 333 19.69 -8.58 -16.21
N LYS A 334 19.68 -7.69 -17.22
CA LYS A 334 18.67 -6.63 -17.39
C LYS A 334 17.23 -7.15 -17.28
N ASP A 335 16.88 -8.22 -17.99
CA ASP A 335 15.52 -8.79 -17.94
C ASP A 335 15.16 -9.35 -16.55
N THR A 336 16.15 -9.92 -15.85
CA THR A 336 15.99 -10.39 -14.46
C THR A 336 15.74 -9.21 -13.52
N ILE A 337 16.49 -8.11 -13.68
CA ILE A 337 16.29 -6.88 -12.91
C ILE A 337 14.90 -6.29 -13.17
N VAL A 338 14.44 -6.24 -14.43
CA VAL A 338 13.08 -5.79 -14.77
C VAL A 338 12.02 -6.66 -14.09
N ALA A 339 12.19 -7.99 -14.06
CA ALA A 339 11.28 -8.89 -13.37
C ALA A 339 11.26 -8.65 -11.85
N LEU A 340 12.42 -8.42 -11.23
CA LEU A 340 12.56 -8.10 -9.81
C LEU A 340 11.95 -6.74 -9.46
N ILE A 341 12.15 -5.72 -10.29
CA ILE A 341 11.51 -4.40 -10.17
C ILE A 341 9.99 -4.55 -10.20
N ARG A 342 9.45 -5.31 -11.16
CA ARG A 342 8.01 -5.49 -11.34
C ARG A 342 7.35 -6.28 -10.21
N SER A 343 8.04 -7.29 -9.67
CA SER A 343 7.54 -8.12 -8.57
C SER A 343 7.65 -7.41 -7.23
N SER A 344 8.79 -6.77 -6.94
CA SER A 344 8.98 -6.01 -5.70
C SER A 344 8.25 -4.67 -5.68
N LYS A 345 7.85 -4.12 -6.84
CA LYS A 345 7.31 -2.74 -6.97
C LYS A 345 8.28 -1.65 -6.48
N SER A 346 9.56 -1.97 -6.35
CA SER A 346 10.57 -1.02 -5.92
C SER A 346 10.86 0.01 -7.01
N THR A 347 11.17 1.23 -6.60
CA THR A 347 11.59 2.32 -7.49
C THR A 347 13.11 2.37 -7.50
N VAL A 348 13.73 2.31 -8.69
CA VAL A 348 15.20 2.31 -8.85
C VAL A 348 15.62 3.58 -9.57
N SER A 349 16.46 4.40 -8.93
CA SER A 349 17.04 5.59 -9.55
C SER A 349 18.55 5.47 -9.63
N PHE A 350 19.12 5.82 -10.79
CA PHE A 350 20.54 5.77 -11.08
C PHE A 350 21.12 7.19 -11.03
N LEU A 351 22.24 7.33 -10.34
CA LEU A 351 23.01 8.56 -10.19
C LEU A 351 24.40 8.27 -10.73
N ILE A 352 24.65 8.77 -11.94
CA ILE A 352 25.82 8.38 -12.73
C ILE A 352 26.73 9.59 -12.86
N SER A 353 27.95 9.50 -12.34
CA SER A 353 28.98 10.51 -12.59
C SER A 353 29.62 10.24 -13.95
N ALA A 354 29.65 11.24 -14.84
CA ALA A 354 30.36 11.10 -16.10
C ALA A 354 31.87 11.18 -15.85
N GLY A 355 32.54 10.04 -15.72
CA GLY A 355 33.99 9.96 -15.54
C GLY A 355 34.76 10.70 -16.65
N GLY A 356 35.60 11.66 -16.25
CA GLY A 356 36.46 12.46 -17.15
C GLY A 356 37.62 11.70 -17.82
N GLY A 357 37.57 10.37 -17.89
CA GLY A 357 38.68 9.52 -18.31
C GLY A 357 38.55 8.96 -19.72
N ARG A 358 39.26 9.59 -20.67
CA ARG A 358 39.46 9.19 -22.09
C ARG A 358 38.18 8.98 -22.91
N ARG A 359 37.91 9.94 -23.80
CA ARG A 359 37.19 9.76 -25.07
C ARG A 359 37.78 8.55 -25.84
N ARG A 360 37.35 7.34 -25.52
CA ARG A 360 37.34 6.28 -26.51
C ARG A 360 36.09 6.55 -27.34
N ARG A 361 36.33 7.04 -28.56
CA ARG A 361 35.32 7.14 -29.61
C ARG A 361 34.72 5.75 -29.81
N SER A 362 33.59 5.46 -29.17
CA SER A 362 32.74 4.35 -29.59
C SER A 362 31.29 4.70 -29.28
N LEU A 363 30.42 4.36 -30.22
CA LEU A 363 28.97 4.39 -30.11
C LEU A 363 28.40 3.60 -28.89
N SER A 364 29.27 2.93 -28.11
CA SER A 364 28.93 2.11 -26.94
C SER A 364 28.68 2.89 -25.64
N ALA A 365 29.23 4.10 -25.47
CA ALA A 365 28.97 4.91 -24.26
C ALA A 365 27.53 5.47 -24.25
N ALA A 366 26.99 5.78 -25.43
CA ALA A 366 25.60 6.22 -25.59
C ALA A 366 24.60 5.05 -25.39
N SER A 367 24.90 3.86 -25.90
CA SER A 367 24.03 2.68 -25.70
C SER A 367 23.97 2.21 -24.25
N SER A 368 25.05 2.38 -23.49
CA SER A 368 25.13 1.88 -22.10
C SER A 368 24.41 2.79 -21.10
N PHE A 369 24.25 4.08 -21.39
CA PHE A 369 23.42 4.97 -20.58
C PHE A 369 21.91 4.72 -20.83
N GLU A 370 21.55 4.34 -22.06
CA GLU A 370 20.18 3.94 -22.42
C GLU A 370 19.68 2.77 -21.57
N ASP A 371 20.55 1.81 -21.23
CA ASP A 371 20.19 0.67 -20.39
C ASP A 371 19.75 1.09 -18.98
N TYR A 372 20.46 2.04 -18.37
CA TYR A 372 20.07 2.61 -17.07
C TYR A 372 18.79 3.43 -17.16
N ILE A 373 18.57 4.16 -18.27
CA ILE A 373 17.31 4.86 -18.54
C ILE A 373 16.15 3.86 -18.59
N GLU A 374 16.29 2.76 -19.32
CA GLU A 374 15.23 1.75 -19.44
C GLU A 374 14.91 1.07 -18.10
N LEU A 375 15.93 0.76 -17.29
CA LEU A 375 15.74 0.20 -15.94
C LEU A 375 15.05 1.19 -14.99
N ALA A 376 15.48 2.45 -15.00
CA ALA A 376 14.83 3.52 -14.24
C ALA A 376 13.38 3.73 -14.69
N LEU A 377 13.12 3.63 -16.00
CA LEU A 377 11.79 3.76 -16.57
C LEU A 377 10.88 2.64 -16.07
N ALA A 378 11.34 1.39 -16.15
CA ALA A 378 10.61 0.19 -15.74
C ALA A 378 10.16 0.21 -14.26
N SER A 379 10.92 0.91 -13.40
CA SER A 379 10.63 1.05 -11.96
C SER A 379 9.87 2.32 -11.59
N GLY A 380 9.70 3.27 -12.52
CA GLY A 380 9.17 4.59 -12.19
C GLY A 380 10.21 5.55 -11.57
N GLY A 381 11.48 5.17 -11.50
CA GLY A 381 12.61 5.98 -11.05
C GLY A 381 13.17 6.90 -12.14
N GLN A 382 14.40 7.38 -11.93
CA GLN A 382 15.12 8.32 -12.81
C GLN A 382 16.55 7.87 -13.07
N ALA A 383 17.10 8.19 -14.25
CA ALA A 383 18.52 7.98 -14.57
C ALA A 383 19.17 9.36 -14.79
N ILE A 384 19.91 9.82 -13.78
CA ILE A 384 20.47 11.16 -13.73
C ILE A 384 21.97 11.06 -13.99
N GLN A 385 22.44 11.78 -15.00
CA GLN A 385 23.84 11.89 -15.33
C GLN A 385 24.36 13.26 -14.93
N VAL A 386 25.38 13.30 -14.09
CA VAL A 386 25.95 14.53 -13.54
C VAL A 386 27.46 14.56 -13.70
N SER A 387 28.05 15.75 -13.61
CA SER A 387 29.50 15.84 -13.36
C SER A 387 29.78 15.54 -11.88
N LYS A 388 31.02 15.18 -11.57
CA LYS A 388 31.46 14.84 -10.20
C LYS A 388 31.04 15.90 -9.16
N ALA A 389 31.30 17.18 -9.47
CA ALA A 389 30.97 18.31 -8.61
C ALA A 389 29.47 18.61 -8.48
N GLN A 390 28.61 17.96 -9.29
CA GLN A 390 27.17 18.20 -9.34
C GLN A 390 26.34 17.06 -8.70
N LEU A 391 27.00 16.04 -8.13
CA LEU A 391 26.34 14.92 -7.48
C LEU A 391 25.51 15.35 -6.26
N PRO A 392 26.01 16.25 -5.38
CA PRO A 392 25.19 16.79 -4.29
C PRO A 392 23.92 17.48 -4.77
N GLU A 393 23.93 18.16 -5.90
CA GLU A 393 22.72 18.83 -6.39
C GLU A 393 21.65 17.86 -6.91
N ALA A 394 22.03 16.62 -7.21
CA ALA A 394 21.10 15.57 -7.60
C ALA A 394 20.36 14.97 -6.40
N THR A 395 20.82 15.21 -5.16
CA THR A 395 20.17 14.70 -3.93
C THR A 395 18.79 15.30 -3.72
N ASP A 396 18.56 16.54 -4.17
CA ASP A 396 17.23 17.17 -4.14
C ASP A 396 16.15 16.26 -4.75
N VAL A 397 16.48 15.55 -5.83
CA VAL A 397 15.55 14.62 -6.49
C VAL A 397 15.25 13.44 -5.60
N ILE A 398 16.26 12.93 -4.91
CA ILE A 398 16.14 11.79 -4.01
C ILE A 398 15.26 12.20 -2.84
N ILE A 399 15.54 13.34 -2.21
CA ILE A 399 14.78 13.90 -1.08
C ILE A 399 13.32 14.09 -1.48
N ASP A 400 13.05 14.79 -2.59
CA ASP A 400 11.69 15.04 -3.04
C ASP A 400 10.91 13.76 -3.38
N THR A 401 11.58 12.76 -3.97
CA THR A 401 10.91 11.56 -4.48
C THR A 401 10.77 10.44 -3.45
N SER A 402 11.29 10.66 -2.24
CA SER A 402 11.36 9.63 -1.21
C SER A 402 10.53 9.96 0.03
N THR A 403 9.58 10.89 -0.12
CA THR A 403 8.51 11.17 0.84
C THR A 403 7.34 10.20 0.70
N SER A 404 6.75 9.82 1.83
CA SER A 404 5.59 8.94 1.95
C SER A 404 4.31 9.54 1.36
N ALA A 405 4.25 10.87 1.26
CA ALA A 405 3.13 11.65 0.73
C ALA A 405 3.15 11.82 -0.79
N LEU A 406 4.19 11.31 -1.48
CA LEU A 406 4.38 11.53 -2.90
C LEU A 406 3.32 10.82 -3.74
N VAL A 407 2.77 11.55 -4.72
CA VAL A 407 1.92 11.02 -5.78
C VAL A 407 2.54 11.34 -7.15
N LYS A 408 2.55 10.32 -8.01
CA LYS A 408 2.97 10.44 -9.42
C LYS A 408 1.75 10.84 -10.24
N LEU A 409 1.75 12.07 -10.76
CA LEU A 409 0.62 12.63 -11.52
C LEU A 409 0.72 12.31 -13.01
N PHE A 410 1.96 12.31 -13.52
CA PHE A 410 2.23 12.04 -14.93
C PHE A 410 3.65 11.48 -15.08
N LYS A 411 3.82 10.51 -15.98
CA LYS A 411 5.14 10.07 -16.43
C LYS A 411 5.05 9.69 -17.91
N SER A 412 5.97 10.20 -18.71
CA SER A 412 6.12 9.82 -20.11
C SER A 412 7.59 9.77 -20.52
N PHE A 413 7.88 8.99 -21.56
CA PHE A 413 9.21 8.77 -22.09
C PHE A 413 9.17 8.73 -23.61
N TYR A 414 10.14 9.37 -24.24
CA TYR A 414 10.20 9.55 -25.69
C TYR A 414 11.58 9.18 -26.21
N LEU A 415 11.61 8.24 -27.16
CA LEU A 415 12.84 7.66 -27.72
C LEU A 415 13.33 8.32 -29.01
N ARG A 416 12.53 9.14 -29.69
CA ARG A 416 12.85 9.69 -31.03
C ARG A 416 12.27 11.08 -31.26
N HIS A 417 12.87 11.78 -32.23
CA HIS A 417 12.42 13.06 -32.79
C HIS A 417 10.90 13.11 -33.01
N VAL A 418 10.21 13.83 -32.14
CA VAL A 418 8.83 14.26 -32.37
C VAL A 418 8.86 15.78 -32.53
N ALA A 419 7.93 16.32 -33.31
CA ALA A 419 7.59 17.74 -33.27
C ALA A 419 7.36 18.19 -31.80
N PRO A 420 7.41 19.50 -31.51
CA PRO A 420 7.11 19.99 -30.15
C PRO A 420 5.81 19.38 -29.62
N GLU A 421 5.89 18.68 -28.49
CA GLU A 421 4.76 17.95 -27.91
C GLU A 421 4.27 18.68 -26.66
N THR A 422 2.96 18.69 -26.46
CA THR A 422 2.33 19.38 -25.31
C THR A 422 1.71 18.36 -24.39
N PHE A 423 2.12 18.37 -23.12
CA PHE A 423 1.66 17.45 -22.09
C PHE A 423 0.72 18.16 -21.12
N PRO A 424 -0.60 17.89 -21.18
CA PRO A 424 -1.53 18.37 -20.18
C PRO A 424 -1.45 17.50 -18.91
N PHE A 425 -1.55 18.12 -17.74
CA PHE A 425 -1.72 17.45 -16.46
C PHE A 425 -2.62 18.27 -15.53
N MET A 426 -3.41 17.59 -14.70
CA MET A 426 -4.37 18.23 -13.80
C MET A 426 -3.78 18.38 -12.41
N LEU A 427 -3.92 19.56 -11.82
CA LEU A 427 -3.64 19.84 -10.42
C LEU A 427 -4.93 20.24 -9.70
N ASP A 428 -5.13 19.71 -8.49
CA ASP A 428 -6.24 20.05 -7.60
C ASP A 428 -5.71 20.69 -6.30
N GLU A 429 -6.63 21.08 -5.40
CA GLU A 429 -6.31 21.80 -4.16
C GLU A 429 -5.57 20.94 -3.13
N SER A 430 -5.67 19.61 -3.24
CA SER A 430 -5.06 18.63 -2.31
C SER A 430 -3.54 18.50 -2.51
N LEU A 431 -3.04 18.91 -3.68
CA LEU A 431 -1.64 18.77 -4.05
C LEU A 431 -0.80 19.96 -3.58
N LYS A 432 0.30 19.66 -2.89
CA LYS A 432 1.37 20.60 -2.51
C LYS A 432 2.70 20.16 -3.09
N ASN A 433 3.70 21.05 -3.04
CA ASN A 433 5.09 20.76 -3.43
C ASN A 433 5.21 20.11 -4.81
N ILE A 434 4.49 20.66 -5.80
CA ILE A 434 4.49 20.12 -7.16
C ILE A 434 5.87 20.32 -7.80
N THR A 435 6.40 19.22 -8.32
CA THR A 435 7.71 19.18 -8.95
C THR A 435 7.64 18.44 -10.27
N VAL A 436 8.22 19.04 -11.31
CA VAL A 436 8.40 18.42 -12.62
C VAL A 436 9.88 18.08 -12.80
N TYR A 437 10.16 16.83 -13.14
CA TYR A 437 11.47 16.34 -13.51
C TYR A 437 11.49 16.08 -15.00
N LEU A 438 12.42 16.73 -15.69
CA LEU A 438 12.63 16.56 -17.11
C LEU A 438 14.09 16.14 -17.32
N THR A 439 14.30 14.90 -17.73
CA THR A 439 15.63 14.30 -17.89
C THR A 439 15.94 14.08 -19.36
N GLY A 440 17.06 14.58 -19.84
CA GLY A 440 17.60 14.39 -21.19
C GLY A 440 18.45 15.58 -21.64
N THR A 441 19.05 15.48 -22.82
CA THR A 441 20.02 16.46 -23.33
C THR A 441 19.38 17.44 -24.31
N SER A 442 19.83 18.69 -24.30
CA SER A 442 19.38 19.73 -25.24
C SER A 442 17.86 19.98 -25.27
N ILE A 443 17.22 19.94 -24.10
CA ILE A 443 15.77 20.12 -23.97
C ILE A 443 15.43 21.60 -23.70
N SER A 444 14.43 22.10 -24.43
CA SER A 444 13.74 23.35 -24.14
C SER A 444 12.26 23.09 -23.85
N PHE A 445 11.65 23.92 -23.01
CA PHE A 445 10.23 23.77 -22.67
C PHE A 445 9.58 25.11 -22.33
N ILE A 446 8.25 25.11 -22.41
CA ILE A 446 7.38 26.19 -21.93
C ILE A 446 6.35 25.56 -21.00
N LEU A 447 6.36 25.98 -19.73
CA LEU A 447 5.34 25.63 -18.75
C LEU A 447 4.24 26.68 -18.79
N THR A 448 2.98 26.25 -18.85
CA THR A 448 1.80 27.14 -18.91
C THR A 448 0.78 26.72 -17.87
N ASN A 449 0.29 27.69 -17.09
CA ASN A 449 -0.75 27.48 -16.09
C ASN A 449 -2.18 27.60 -16.68
N PRO A 450 -3.23 27.27 -15.93
CA PRO A 450 -4.62 27.37 -16.40
C PRO A 450 -5.05 28.79 -16.82
N ALA A 451 -4.45 29.83 -16.25
CA ALA A 451 -4.69 31.23 -16.61
C ALA A 451 -3.92 31.70 -17.86
N GLY A 452 -3.14 30.82 -18.50
CA GLY A 452 -2.35 31.15 -19.70
C GLY A 452 -1.00 31.84 -19.43
N VAL A 453 -0.63 32.04 -18.17
CA VAL A 453 0.71 32.52 -17.80
C VAL A 453 1.72 31.43 -18.16
N SER A 454 2.82 31.82 -18.81
CA SER A 454 3.85 30.89 -19.25
C SER A 454 5.23 31.26 -18.69
N GLN A 455 6.08 30.25 -18.48
CA GLN A 455 7.47 30.37 -18.09
C GLN A 455 8.34 29.49 -19.00
N SER A 456 9.39 30.06 -19.56
CA SER A 456 10.30 29.35 -20.45
C SER A 456 11.41 28.63 -19.68
N SER A 457 12.05 27.64 -20.32
CA SER A 457 13.19 26.91 -19.76
C SER A 457 14.42 27.76 -19.43
N ASN A 458 14.48 29.01 -19.91
CA ASN A 458 15.60 29.93 -19.69
C ASN A 458 15.41 30.79 -18.43
N GLU A 459 14.21 30.80 -17.85
CA GLU A 459 13.87 31.59 -16.66
C GLU A 459 14.09 30.74 -15.40
N ALA A 460 15.32 30.74 -14.87
CA ALA A 460 15.71 29.94 -13.70
C ALA A 460 14.82 30.21 -12.46
N THR A 461 14.30 31.42 -12.32
CA THR A 461 13.22 31.75 -11.39
C THR A 461 12.22 32.61 -12.14
N GLY A 462 10.98 32.14 -12.23
CA GLY A 462 9.93 32.83 -12.96
C GLY A 462 8.61 32.82 -12.22
N LYS A 463 7.55 33.22 -12.91
CA LYS A 463 6.21 33.41 -12.32
C LYS A 463 5.56 32.11 -11.87
N LEU A 464 5.94 30.97 -12.44
CA LEU A 464 5.32 29.68 -12.19
C LEU A 464 6.15 28.79 -11.26
N GLY A 465 7.47 29.00 -11.20
CA GLY A 465 8.35 28.22 -10.33
C GLY A 465 9.83 28.52 -10.50
N THR A 466 10.63 27.69 -9.84
CA THR A 466 12.09 27.70 -9.88
C THR A 466 12.62 26.49 -10.65
N ILE A 467 13.59 26.70 -11.52
CA ILE A 467 14.22 25.68 -12.36
C ILE A 467 15.65 25.47 -11.87
N LYS A 468 15.95 24.29 -11.33
CA LYS A 468 17.31 23.84 -11.02
C LYS A 468 17.79 22.88 -12.10
N THR A 469 18.98 23.11 -12.63
CA THR A 469 19.59 22.23 -13.63
C THR A 469 20.75 21.48 -13.00
N VAL A 470 20.73 20.16 -13.13
CA VAL A 470 21.76 19.26 -12.58
C VAL A 470 22.11 18.23 -13.64
N GLY A 471 23.24 18.41 -14.32
CA GLY A 471 23.63 17.55 -15.45
C GLY A 471 22.54 17.49 -16.54
N ASN A 472 22.04 16.29 -16.82
CA ASN A 472 20.95 16.06 -17.79
C ASN A 472 19.53 16.28 -17.21
N LEU A 473 19.40 16.72 -15.96
CA LEU A 473 18.11 16.93 -15.30
C LEU A 473 17.76 18.42 -15.23
N ARG A 474 16.51 18.74 -15.56
CA ARG A 474 15.81 19.98 -15.19
C ARG A 474 14.77 19.63 -14.13
N ARG A 475 14.93 20.16 -12.93
CA ARG A 475 13.97 20.07 -11.82
C ARG A 475 13.22 21.40 -11.71
N ILE A 476 11.91 21.37 -11.87
CA ILE A 476 11.05 22.56 -11.86
C ILE A 476 10.13 22.46 -10.65
N ARG A 477 10.34 23.31 -9.65
CA ARG A 477 9.55 23.34 -8.42
C ARG A 477 8.58 24.51 -8.46
N PHE A 478 7.30 24.21 -8.33
CA PHE A 478 6.23 25.19 -8.51
C PHE A 478 6.19 26.14 -7.31
N ASN A 479 5.74 27.38 -7.54
CA ASN A 479 5.51 28.33 -6.46
C ASN A 479 4.39 27.83 -5.53
N ALA A 480 4.37 28.27 -4.26
CA ALA A 480 3.41 27.79 -3.27
C ALA A 480 1.94 28.08 -3.65
N ASP A 481 1.69 29.20 -4.33
CA ASP A 481 0.37 29.63 -4.81
C ASP A 481 0.02 28.96 -6.16
N ILE A 482 -0.12 27.63 -6.15
CA ILE A 482 -0.53 26.88 -7.33
C ILE A 482 -2.00 27.14 -7.65
N GLN A 483 -2.27 27.47 -8.91
CA GLN A 483 -3.64 27.47 -9.45
C GLN A 483 -4.09 26.06 -9.80
N THR A 484 -5.29 25.69 -9.37
CA THR A 484 -5.92 24.42 -9.77
C THR A 484 -6.40 24.45 -11.20
N GLY A 485 -6.41 23.29 -11.83
CA GLY A 485 -6.86 23.11 -13.21
C GLY A 485 -5.83 22.44 -14.10
N THR A 486 -6.01 22.59 -15.40
CA THR A 486 -5.14 21.97 -16.42
C THR A 486 -3.89 22.80 -16.65
N TRP A 487 -2.75 22.27 -16.22
CA TRP A 487 -1.44 22.77 -16.59
C TRP A 487 -0.95 22.09 -17.86
N LYS A 488 -0.03 22.75 -18.57
CA LYS A 488 0.56 22.22 -19.80
C LYS A 488 2.05 22.46 -19.78
N ILE A 489 2.83 21.46 -20.20
CA ILE A 489 4.24 21.65 -20.52
C ILE A 489 4.47 21.30 -21.98
N ASN A 490 4.88 22.29 -22.77
CA ASN A 490 5.29 22.11 -24.16
C ASN A 490 6.79 21.84 -24.17
N ILE A 491 7.21 20.70 -24.72
CA ILE A 491 8.61 20.27 -24.74
C ILE A 491 9.09 20.20 -26.19
N ASN A 492 10.24 20.80 -26.44
CA ASN A 492 10.94 20.73 -27.70
C ASN A 492 12.34 20.14 -27.46
N SER A 493 12.52 18.91 -27.95
CA SER A 493 13.75 18.14 -27.86
C SER A 493 13.96 17.35 -29.15
N ASN A 494 15.20 17.31 -29.61
CA ASN A 494 15.63 16.47 -30.73
C ASN A 494 16.33 15.17 -30.24
N GLN A 495 16.38 14.96 -28.92
CA GLN A 495 16.96 13.78 -28.27
C GLN A 495 15.93 13.12 -27.34
N PRO A 496 16.15 11.85 -26.95
CA PRO A 496 15.30 11.18 -25.98
C PRO A 496 15.17 11.95 -24.67
N TYR A 497 13.98 11.91 -24.06
CA TYR A 497 13.74 12.54 -22.77
C TYR A 497 12.68 11.81 -21.95
N THR A 498 12.76 11.98 -20.62
CA THR A 498 11.75 11.54 -19.67
C THR A 498 11.10 12.75 -19.01
N LEU A 499 9.77 12.79 -18.99
CA LEU A 499 8.98 13.76 -18.22
C LEU A 499 8.31 13.03 -17.06
N LYS A 500 8.48 13.56 -15.84
CA LYS A 500 7.80 13.07 -14.63
C LYS A 500 7.24 14.25 -13.84
N VAL A 501 5.97 14.18 -13.48
CA VAL A 501 5.29 15.19 -12.66
C VAL A 501 4.83 14.53 -11.36
N THR A 502 5.16 15.16 -10.24
CA THR A 502 4.78 14.67 -8.90
C THR A 502 4.21 15.80 -8.05
N GLY A 503 3.38 15.43 -7.08
CA GLY A 503 2.96 16.31 -5.99
C GLY A 503 2.93 15.55 -4.67
N GLN A 504 2.73 16.25 -3.57
CA GLN A 504 2.57 15.69 -2.23
C GLN A 504 1.15 15.96 -1.76
N ILE A 505 0.50 14.95 -1.17
CA ILE A 505 -0.84 15.10 -0.58
C ILE A 505 -0.70 15.33 0.93
N HIS A 506 -1.56 16.17 1.50
CA HIS A 506 -1.56 16.38 2.95
C HIS A 506 -1.97 15.10 3.68
N ASN A 507 -1.24 14.68 4.72
CA ASN A 507 -1.54 13.45 5.46
C ASN A 507 -2.96 13.42 6.06
N ILE A 508 -3.53 14.59 6.37
CA ILE A 508 -4.92 14.74 6.84
C ILE A 508 -5.92 14.36 5.75
N GLU A 509 -5.66 14.70 4.48
CA GLU A 509 -6.55 14.32 3.37
C GLU A 509 -6.46 12.83 3.05
N ARG A 510 -5.29 12.20 3.27
CA ARG A 510 -5.15 10.74 3.23
C ARG A 510 -5.97 10.06 4.34
N ILE A 511 -5.93 10.62 5.55
CA ILE A 511 -6.77 10.17 6.67
C ILE A 511 -8.24 10.38 6.33
N MET A 512 -8.63 11.52 5.72
CA MET A 512 -10.01 11.77 5.30
C MET A 512 -10.45 10.85 4.15
N LEU A 513 -9.58 10.51 3.20
CA LEU A 513 -9.85 9.55 2.12
C LEU A 513 -10.02 8.14 2.64
N ILE A 514 -9.16 7.70 3.57
CA ILE A 514 -9.27 6.39 4.22
C ILE A 514 -10.50 6.36 5.13
N SER A 515 -10.78 7.43 5.88
CA SER A 515 -11.98 7.56 6.70
C SER A 515 -13.24 7.62 5.84
N ALA A 516 -13.20 8.28 4.68
CA ALA A 516 -14.29 8.34 3.72
C ALA A 516 -14.46 7.02 2.97
N LEU A 517 -13.40 6.25 2.70
CA LEU A 517 -13.46 4.90 2.14
C LEU A 517 -14.01 3.91 3.15
N ILE A 518 -13.55 3.99 4.40
CA ILE A 518 -14.10 3.22 5.52
C ILE A 518 -15.57 3.60 5.70
N TRP A 519 -15.91 4.89 5.74
CA TRP A 519 -17.29 5.37 5.84
C TRP A 519 -18.13 5.02 4.61
N TYR A 520 -17.57 5.02 3.40
CA TYR A 520 -18.23 4.59 2.16
C TYR A 520 -18.48 3.08 2.16
N CYS A 521 -17.53 2.27 2.64
CA CYS A 521 -17.70 0.84 2.85
C CYS A 521 -18.74 0.55 3.96
N LEU A 522 -18.74 1.34 5.03
CA LEU A 522 -19.71 1.27 6.13
C LEU A 522 -21.11 1.75 5.71
N SER A 523 -21.22 2.72 4.79
CA SER A 523 -22.49 3.32 4.36
C SER A 523 -23.11 2.66 3.12
N ASN A 524 -22.33 1.95 2.29
CA ASN A 524 -22.81 1.23 1.10
C ASN A 524 -22.81 -0.31 1.27
N LEU A 525 -23.35 -0.77 2.40
CA LEU A 525 -23.60 -2.18 2.73
C LEU A 525 -24.41 -2.96 1.66
N THR A 526 -25.13 -2.28 0.77
CA THR A 526 -25.96 -2.90 -0.29
C THR A 526 -25.24 -3.16 -1.61
N SER A 527 -24.19 -2.39 -1.94
CA SER A 527 -23.47 -2.50 -3.23
C SER A 527 -22.32 -3.51 -3.19
N VAL A 528 -21.64 -3.67 -2.04
CA VAL A 528 -20.52 -4.63 -1.89
C VAL A 528 -21.00 -6.09 -2.09
N LYS A 529 -22.23 -6.41 -1.67
CA LYS A 529 -22.85 -7.73 -1.92
C LYS A 529 -23.40 -7.89 -3.36
N LYS A 530 -23.63 -6.80 -4.11
CA LYS A 530 -24.12 -6.85 -5.50
C LYS A 530 -23.00 -7.10 -6.52
N ALA A 531 -21.79 -6.56 -6.29
CA ALA A 531 -20.64 -6.76 -7.19
C ALA A 531 -20.10 -8.19 -7.16
N ASN A 532 -20.18 -8.89 -6.02
CA ASN A 532 -19.76 -10.29 -5.90
C ASN A 532 -20.72 -11.30 -6.57
N LYS A 533 -21.86 -10.84 -7.12
CA LYS A 533 -22.88 -11.68 -7.78
C LYS A 533 -22.71 -11.80 -9.29
N SER A 534 -21.99 -10.90 -9.95
CA SER A 534 -21.87 -10.90 -11.42
C SER A 534 -20.60 -11.57 -11.95
N ASN A 535 -19.57 -11.77 -11.11
CA ASN A 535 -18.35 -12.47 -11.52
C ASN A 535 -17.60 -13.05 -10.31
N PRO A 536 -17.71 -14.37 -10.01
CA PRO A 536 -17.10 -14.99 -8.83
C PRO A 536 -15.56 -15.06 -8.88
N GLY A 537 -14.92 -14.52 -9.93
CA GLY A 537 -13.47 -14.35 -10.06
C GLY A 537 -12.97 -12.90 -9.88
N SER A 538 -13.85 -11.91 -9.71
CA SER A 538 -13.42 -10.52 -9.54
C SER A 538 -13.35 -10.14 -8.06
N TYR A 539 -12.15 -10.21 -7.48
CA TYR A 539 -11.87 -9.49 -6.25
C TYR A 539 -11.93 -7.99 -6.56
N LEU A 540 -12.81 -7.25 -5.87
CA LEU A 540 -12.68 -5.80 -5.81
C LEU A 540 -11.38 -5.52 -5.03
N HIS A 541 -10.39 -5.02 -5.77
CA HIS A 541 -9.13 -4.53 -5.25
C HIS A 541 -9.43 -3.54 -4.12
N CYS A 542 -8.97 -3.83 -2.90
CA CYS A 542 -9.02 -2.85 -1.82
C CYS A 542 -8.13 -1.67 -2.23
N PRO A 543 -8.64 -0.42 -2.35
CA PRO A 543 -7.83 0.73 -2.77
C PRO A 543 -6.70 1.06 -1.77
N LEU A 544 -6.78 0.52 -0.54
CA LEU A 544 -5.69 0.58 0.45
C LEU A 544 -4.40 -0.11 -0.02
N LEU A 545 -4.46 -0.93 -1.07
CA LEU A 545 -3.32 -1.68 -1.64
C LEU A 545 -2.76 -1.08 -2.95
N SER A 546 -3.23 0.10 -3.40
CA SER A 546 -2.74 0.79 -4.60
C SER A 546 -2.02 2.10 -4.28
#